data_AF-A0A1B3X2P2-F1
#
_entry.id   AF-A0A1B3X2P2-F1
#
_cell.length_a   1.000
_cell.length_b   1.000
_cell.length_c   1.000
_cell.angle_alpha   90.00
_cell.angle_beta   90.00
_cell.angle_gamma   90.00
#
_symmetry.space_group_name_H-M   'P 1'
#
loop_
_entity.id
_entity.type
_entity.pdbx_description
1 polymer ?
#
loop_
_entity_poly.entity_id
_entity_poly.type
_entity_poly.pdbx_seq_one_letter_code
_entity_poly.pdbx_strand_id
1 'polypeptide(L)'
;MTTKAGQLIQDGNAVWIVDDVRDGARVGDIILRPTLRDGYIKANGATVKASEYPRLLAWVQEAGMIVTAEQYAQDCSKYVYDSAQDKLTLPNMTGRVLQGGENVKSVEAGLPNITGEWSVKKEHKTVAGVQLLAELEIDERGALYVAEKGERNGIPDYPTIHQNAPIAIGFDASKSNPIYGAADTVQPPALTMIAQIKY
;
A
#
# COMPACT_ATOMS: atom_id res chain seq x y z
N MET A 1 -15.86 43.20 -4.67
CA MET A 1 -14.71 42.28 -4.80
C MET A 1 -14.79 41.30 -3.66
N THR A 2 -14.84 39.99 -3.94
CA THR A 2 -14.86 38.97 -2.89
C THR A 2 -13.42 38.64 -2.53
N THR A 3 -12.96 39.10 -1.37
CA THR A 3 -11.62 38.79 -0.85
C THR A 3 -11.56 37.29 -0.58
N LYS A 4 -10.63 36.58 -1.21
CA LYS A 4 -10.48 35.12 -1.07
C LYS A 4 -9.56 34.79 0.11
N ALA A 5 -9.81 33.68 0.78
CA ALA A 5 -8.87 33.15 1.77
C ALA A 5 -7.52 32.79 1.11
N GLY A 6 -6.42 32.96 1.84
CA GLY A 6 -5.06 32.75 1.35
C GLY A 6 -4.46 33.92 0.56
N GLN A 7 -5.14 35.07 0.48
CA GLN A 7 -4.60 36.26 -0.17
C GLN A 7 -3.56 36.96 0.71
N LEU A 8 -2.38 37.20 0.13
CA LEU A 8 -1.33 38.02 0.71
C LEU A 8 -1.62 39.50 0.44
N ILE A 9 -1.63 40.31 1.49
CA ILE A 9 -1.80 41.77 1.41
C ILE A 9 -0.52 42.40 1.94
N GLN A 10 0.13 43.21 1.12
CA GLN A 10 1.32 43.97 1.51
C GLN A 10 0.91 45.36 2.00
N ASP A 11 1.39 45.74 3.17
CA ASP A 11 1.26 47.09 3.74
C ASP A 11 2.63 47.56 4.21
N GLY A 12 3.33 48.31 3.36
CA GLY A 12 4.74 48.64 3.53
C GLY A 12 5.61 47.38 3.59
N ASN A 13 6.27 47.16 4.73
CA ASN A 13 7.08 45.96 4.99
C ASN A 13 6.29 44.81 5.65
N ALA A 14 5.04 45.06 6.07
CA ALA A 14 4.20 44.04 6.68
C ALA A 14 3.50 43.21 5.58
N VAL A 15 3.45 41.89 5.78
CA VAL A 15 2.69 40.97 4.93
C VAL A 15 1.59 40.35 5.77
N TRP A 16 0.35 40.65 5.41
CA TRP A 16 -0.85 40.10 6.02
C TRP A 16 -1.40 38.96 5.16
N ILE A 17 -2.11 38.02 5.78
CA ILE A 17 -2.88 37.01 5.07
C ILE A 17 -4.33 37.01 5.57
N VAL A 18 -5.26 36.97 4.63
CA VAL A 18 -6.68 36.77 4.97
C VAL A 18 -6.93 35.28 5.01
N ASP A 19 -7.27 34.74 6.18
CA ASP A 19 -7.60 33.32 6.34
C ASP A 19 -9.04 33.15 6.83
N ASP A 20 -9.68 32.05 6.44
CA ASP A 20 -11.01 31.71 6.96
C ASP A 20 -10.85 30.86 8.22
N VAL A 21 -11.01 31.50 9.39
CA VAL A 21 -10.86 30.86 10.69
C VAL A 21 -11.83 29.69 10.93
N ARG A 22 -12.94 29.62 10.19
CA ARG A 22 -13.92 28.53 10.31
C ARG A 22 -13.44 27.23 9.66
N ASP A 23 -12.36 27.30 8.90
CA ASP A 23 -11.82 26.18 8.16
C ASP A 23 -11.16 25.13 9.07
N GLY A 24 -10.69 25.54 10.26
CA GLY A 24 -10.17 24.66 11.32
C GLY A 24 -8.84 23.96 11.02
N ALA A 25 -8.40 23.95 9.76
CA ALA A 25 -7.14 23.37 9.33
C ALA A 25 -5.95 24.33 9.58
N ARG A 26 -4.84 23.77 10.02
CA ARG A 26 -3.54 24.45 10.18
C ARG A 26 -2.72 24.30 8.91
N VAL A 27 -1.75 25.19 8.70
CA VAL A 27 -0.78 25.09 7.59
C VAL A 27 -0.11 23.72 7.63
N GLY A 28 -0.04 23.06 6.47
CA GLY A 28 0.49 21.70 6.33
C GLY A 28 -0.56 20.59 6.49
N ASP A 29 -1.75 20.87 7.03
CA ASP A 29 -2.82 19.87 7.14
C ASP A 29 -3.27 19.40 5.76
N ILE A 30 -3.43 18.08 5.64
CA ILE A 30 -3.95 17.43 4.44
C ILE A 30 -5.40 17.03 4.71
N ILE A 31 -6.31 17.55 3.89
CA ILE A 31 -7.73 17.22 3.96
C ILE A 31 -8.25 16.72 2.61
N LEU A 32 -9.23 15.82 2.66
CA LEU A 32 -9.91 15.28 1.48
C LEU A 32 -11.22 16.04 1.24
N ARG A 33 -11.38 16.63 0.06
CA ARG A 33 -12.60 17.39 -0.31
C ARG A 33 -13.01 17.13 -1.76
N PRO A 34 -14.29 17.32 -2.12
CA PRO A 34 -14.75 17.15 -3.50
C PRO A 34 -14.25 18.27 -4.43
N THR A 35 -13.88 19.44 -3.90
CA THR A 35 -13.36 20.59 -4.64
C THR A 35 -12.09 21.14 -3.99
N LEU A 36 -11.25 21.81 -4.77
CA LEU A 36 -10.13 22.59 -4.23
C LEU A 36 -10.67 23.88 -3.60
N ARG A 37 -10.28 24.17 -2.37
CA ARG A 37 -10.66 25.39 -1.64
C ARG A 37 -9.62 26.50 -1.81
N ASP A 38 -10.05 27.75 -1.73
CA ASP A 38 -9.13 28.88 -1.64
C ASP A 38 -8.26 28.74 -0.37
N GLY A 39 -6.96 29.06 -0.46
CA GLY A 39 -5.99 28.81 0.62
C GLY A 39 -5.47 27.37 0.71
N TYR A 40 -5.75 26.54 -0.30
CA TYR A 40 -5.24 25.17 -0.41
C TYR A 40 -4.58 24.90 -1.76
N ILE A 41 -3.63 23.96 -1.73
CA ILE A 41 -2.94 23.45 -2.91
C ILE A 41 -3.10 21.93 -3.00
N LYS A 42 -3.14 21.37 -4.21
CA LYS A 42 -3.29 19.90 -4.38
C LYS A 42 -2.05 19.16 -3.87
N ALA A 43 -2.26 18.06 -3.14
CA ALA A 43 -1.21 17.12 -2.74
C ALA A 43 -0.94 16.09 -3.85
N ASN A 44 -0.55 16.54 -5.03
CA ASN A 44 -0.46 15.72 -6.25
C ASN A 44 0.97 15.55 -6.80
N GLY A 45 2.00 15.85 -6.01
CA GLY A 45 3.39 15.76 -6.45
C GLY A 45 3.85 16.88 -7.39
N ALA A 46 3.02 17.90 -7.63
CA ALA A 46 3.43 19.01 -8.49
C ALA A 46 4.60 19.80 -7.88
N THR A 47 5.46 20.33 -8.74
CA THR A 47 6.44 21.34 -8.38
C THR A 47 5.84 22.71 -8.59
N VAL A 48 5.82 23.52 -7.53
CA VAL A 48 5.33 24.90 -7.55
C VAL A 48 6.42 25.90 -7.20
N LYS A 49 6.14 27.18 -7.43
CA LYS A 49 7.03 28.27 -7.05
C LYS A 49 6.96 28.49 -5.54
N ALA A 50 8.06 28.28 -4.82
CA ALA A 50 8.04 28.24 -3.36
C ALA A 50 7.65 29.60 -2.74
N SER A 51 8.10 30.70 -3.34
CA SER A 51 7.77 32.06 -2.92
C SER A 51 6.29 32.44 -3.02
N GLU A 52 5.48 31.70 -3.77
CA GLU A 52 4.01 31.89 -3.80
C GLU A 52 3.31 31.27 -2.57
N TYR A 53 4.00 30.40 -1.83
CA TYR A 53 3.48 29.66 -0.68
C TYR A 53 4.37 29.83 0.57
N PRO A 54 4.63 31.07 1.04
CA PRO A 54 5.64 31.35 2.06
C PRO A 54 5.34 30.72 3.43
N ARG A 55 4.07 30.63 3.82
CA ARG A 55 3.62 29.98 5.08
C ARG A 55 3.84 28.47 5.03
N LEU A 56 3.43 27.83 3.95
CA LEU A 56 3.72 26.41 3.72
C LEU A 56 5.23 26.15 3.71
N LEU A 57 6.02 26.97 3.02
CA LEU A 57 7.47 26.81 2.98
C LEU A 57 8.10 26.91 4.39
N ALA A 58 7.71 27.93 5.16
CA ALA A 58 8.18 28.10 6.53
C ALA A 58 7.82 26.89 7.40
N TRP A 59 6.58 26.44 7.35
CA TRP A 59 6.14 25.24 8.07
C TRP A 59 6.90 23.98 7.64
N VAL A 60 7.10 23.78 6.32
CA VAL A 60 7.83 22.63 5.78
C VAL A 60 9.28 22.59 6.30
N GLN A 61 9.92 23.76 6.41
CA GLN A 61 11.26 23.89 6.96
C GLN A 61 11.29 23.63 8.47
N GLU A 62 10.40 24.26 9.24
CA GLU A 62 10.33 24.15 10.70
C GLU A 62 9.95 22.74 11.17
N ALA A 63 9.05 22.08 10.45
CA ALA A 63 8.59 20.73 10.76
C ALA A 63 9.54 19.61 10.26
N GLY A 64 10.65 19.95 9.60
CA GLY A 64 11.60 18.95 9.08
C GLY A 64 11.01 18.07 7.96
N MET A 65 10.16 18.66 7.12
CA MET A 65 9.41 17.95 6.08
C MET A 65 10.12 17.95 4.71
N ILE A 66 11.36 18.47 4.64
CA ILE A 66 12.18 18.50 3.42
C ILE A 66 13.01 17.23 3.32
N VAL A 67 13.00 16.62 2.14
CA VAL A 67 13.84 15.49 1.76
C VAL A 67 14.59 15.78 0.47
N THR A 68 15.60 14.99 0.15
CA THR A 68 16.30 15.10 -1.14
C THR A 68 15.42 14.55 -2.28
N ALA A 69 15.75 14.89 -3.52
CA ALA A 69 15.03 14.38 -4.69
C ALA A 69 15.12 12.84 -4.81
N GLU A 70 16.25 12.26 -4.42
CA GLU A 70 16.48 10.81 -4.43
C GLU A 70 15.62 10.10 -3.38
N GLN A 71 15.51 10.68 -2.19
CA GLN A 71 14.62 10.18 -1.14
C GLN A 71 13.15 10.29 -1.58
N TYR A 72 12.77 11.41 -2.21
CA TYR A 72 11.41 11.61 -2.70
C TYR A 72 10.98 10.58 -3.75
N ALA A 73 11.91 10.13 -4.61
CA ALA A 73 11.64 9.10 -5.60
C ALA A 73 11.25 7.74 -4.98
N GLN A 74 11.66 7.48 -3.74
CA GLN A 74 11.30 6.28 -2.96
C GLN A 74 10.16 6.55 -1.98
N ASP A 75 10.05 7.81 -1.51
CA ASP A 75 9.06 8.25 -0.53
C ASP A 75 8.49 9.62 -0.88
N CYS A 76 7.32 9.64 -1.54
CA CYS A 76 6.68 10.87 -1.98
C CYS A 76 5.75 11.50 -0.92
N SER A 77 5.93 11.17 0.37
CA SER A 77 5.10 11.71 1.47
C SER A 77 5.54 13.10 1.97
N LYS A 78 6.74 13.53 1.59
CA LYS A 78 7.39 14.77 2.04
C LYS A 78 7.63 15.74 0.89
N TYR A 79 8.35 16.84 1.13
CA TYR A 79 8.57 17.91 0.17
C TYR A 79 10.03 17.90 -0.33
N VAL A 80 10.24 18.38 -1.56
CA VAL A 80 11.60 18.70 -2.05
C VAL A 80 11.66 20.21 -2.27
N TYR A 81 12.59 20.87 -1.60
CA TYR A 81 12.76 22.32 -1.72
C TYR A 81 14.12 22.64 -2.36
N ASP A 82 14.09 23.42 -3.43
CA ASP A 82 15.26 23.99 -4.08
C ASP A 82 15.17 25.52 -3.97
N SER A 83 15.97 26.07 -3.06
CA SER A 83 16.03 27.52 -2.80
C SER A 83 16.67 28.31 -3.94
N ALA A 84 17.57 27.70 -4.71
CA ALA A 84 18.24 28.37 -5.82
C ALA A 84 17.29 28.57 -7.01
N GLN A 85 16.37 27.61 -7.20
CA GLN A 85 15.38 27.64 -8.28
C GLN A 85 13.99 28.12 -7.85
N ASP A 86 13.79 28.45 -6.57
CA ASP A 86 12.51 28.83 -5.99
C ASP A 86 11.41 27.77 -6.25
N LYS A 87 11.75 26.49 -6.03
CA LYS A 87 10.88 25.35 -6.31
C LYS A 87 10.55 24.57 -5.05
N LEU A 88 9.27 24.23 -4.89
CA LEU A 88 8.77 23.33 -3.87
C LEU A 88 7.97 22.20 -4.53
N THR A 89 8.50 20.99 -4.51
CA THR A 89 7.77 19.78 -4.92
C THR A 89 6.96 19.27 -3.74
N LEU A 90 5.66 19.10 -3.96
CA LEU A 90 4.69 18.72 -2.93
C LEU A 90 4.64 17.20 -2.71
N PRO A 91 4.07 16.72 -1.59
CA PRO A 91 3.71 15.32 -1.44
C PRO A 91 2.74 14.85 -2.53
N ASN A 92 2.79 13.56 -2.87
CA ASN A 92 1.88 12.96 -3.85
C ASN A 92 0.96 11.90 -3.21
N MET A 93 -0.28 12.30 -2.98
CA MET A 93 -1.35 11.45 -2.44
C MET A 93 -2.29 10.92 -3.53
N THR A 94 -2.03 11.22 -4.80
CA THR A 94 -2.88 10.80 -5.92
C THR A 94 -2.87 9.27 -6.03
N GLY A 95 -4.04 8.66 -6.02
CA GLY A 95 -4.18 7.20 -6.09
C GLY A 95 -3.73 6.46 -4.82
N ARG A 96 -3.51 7.18 -3.71
CA ARG A 96 -3.07 6.61 -2.43
C ARG A 96 -4.16 6.71 -1.36
N VAL A 97 -4.19 5.73 -0.46
CA VAL A 97 -5.00 5.78 0.75
C VAL A 97 -4.23 6.52 1.83
N LEU A 98 -4.88 7.49 2.48
CA LEU A 98 -4.33 8.12 3.68
C LEU A 98 -4.58 7.18 4.87
N GLN A 99 -3.50 6.64 5.42
CA GLN A 99 -3.53 5.72 6.55
C GLN A 99 -2.77 6.31 7.74
N GLY A 100 -3.28 6.09 8.95
CA GLY A 100 -2.60 6.49 10.18
C GLY A 100 -1.35 5.65 10.41
N GLY A 101 -0.28 6.29 10.90
CA GLY A 101 0.97 5.62 11.25
C GLY A 101 1.82 6.52 12.14
N GLU A 102 2.87 5.95 12.73
CA GLU A 102 3.79 6.69 13.62
C GLU A 102 4.73 7.61 12.86
N ASN A 103 5.02 7.31 11.59
CA ASN A 103 5.94 8.04 10.74
C ASN A 103 5.29 8.40 9.40
N VAL A 104 5.58 9.59 8.91
CA VAL A 104 5.16 10.04 7.57
C VAL A 104 6.04 9.35 6.52
N LYS A 105 5.43 8.47 5.74
CA LYS A 105 6.05 7.75 4.61
C LYS A 105 5.00 7.38 3.57
N SER A 106 5.38 7.31 2.29
CA SER A 106 4.56 6.65 1.28
C SER A 106 4.78 5.15 1.34
N VAL A 107 3.70 4.40 1.12
CA VAL A 107 3.72 2.93 1.07
C VAL A 107 3.17 2.54 -0.29
N GLU A 108 3.93 1.73 -1.01
CA GLU A 108 3.49 1.17 -2.29
C GLU A 108 2.44 0.08 -2.06
N ALA A 109 1.60 -0.15 -3.07
CA ALA A 109 0.64 -1.23 -3.03
C ALA A 109 1.38 -2.57 -2.85
N GLY A 110 1.11 -3.25 -1.73
CA GLY A 110 1.72 -4.54 -1.42
C GLY A 110 0.63 -5.54 -1.06
N LEU A 111 0.42 -6.53 -1.92
CA LEU A 111 -0.26 -7.76 -1.53
C LEU A 111 0.82 -8.71 -0.99
N PRO A 112 0.66 -9.33 0.19
CA PRO A 112 1.57 -10.36 0.65
C PRO A 112 1.73 -11.44 -0.43
N ASN A 113 2.95 -11.86 -0.77
CA ASN A 113 3.10 -12.97 -1.71
C ASN A 113 2.38 -14.21 -1.15
N ILE A 114 1.58 -14.90 -1.98
CA ILE A 114 0.92 -16.14 -1.61
C ILE A 114 1.71 -17.28 -2.26
N THR A 115 2.43 -18.03 -1.45
CA THR A 115 3.09 -19.26 -1.89
C THR A 115 2.38 -20.46 -1.30
N GLY A 116 2.52 -21.61 -1.97
CA GLY A 116 2.13 -22.89 -1.44
C GLY A 116 2.94 -24.00 -2.10
N GLU A 117 3.18 -25.06 -1.35
CA GLU A 117 3.91 -26.24 -1.81
C GLU A 117 3.21 -27.47 -1.27
N TRP A 118 3.17 -28.52 -2.08
CA TRP A 118 2.79 -29.84 -1.63
C TRP A 118 3.81 -30.84 -2.17
N SER A 119 4.22 -31.79 -1.33
CA SER A 119 5.17 -32.82 -1.72
C SER A 119 4.75 -34.18 -1.20
N VAL A 120 5.07 -35.22 -1.98
CA VAL A 120 4.82 -36.61 -1.61
C VAL A 120 6.12 -37.23 -1.13
N LYS A 121 6.19 -37.58 0.16
CA LYS A 121 7.26 -38.42 0.69
C LYS A 121 6.88 -39.88 0.46
N LYS A 122 7.76 -40.65 -0.17
CA LYS A 122 7.53 -42.07 -0.42
C LYS A 122 8.27 -42.88 0.64
N GLU A 123 7.53 -43.59 1.49
CA GLU A 123 8.07 -44.77 2.18
C GLU A 123 7.66 -46.03 1.41
N HIS A 124 8.64 -46.76 0.85
CA HIS A 124 8.38 -48.08 0.27
C HIS A 124 8.68 -49.15 1.32
N LYS A 125 7.66 -49.94 1.69
CA LYS A 125 7.86 -51.16 2.48
C LYS A 125 7.87 -52.37 1.55
N THR A 126 9.02 -53.02 1.44
CA THR A 126 9.15 -54.28 0.70
C THR A 126 8.97 -55.43 1.67
N VAL A 127 7.98 -56.29 1.44
CA VAL A 127 7.77 -57.53 2.22
C VAL A 127 7.75 -58.69 1.24
N ALA A 128 8.64 -59.66 1.45
CA ALA A 128 8.73 -60.89 0.64
C ALA A 128 8.82 -60.67 -0.90
N GLY A 129 9.57 -59.65 -1.34
CA GLY A 129 9.76 -59.36 -2.77
C GLY A 129 8.57 -58.65 -3.44
N VAL A 130 7.50 -58.39 -2.70
CA VAL A 130 6.35 -57.59 -3.13
C VAL A 130 6.42 -56.23 -2.43
N GLN A 131 6.31 -55.15 -3.21
CA GLN A 131 6.22 -53.80 -2.65
C GLN A 131 4.78 -53.61 -2.18
N LEU A 132 4.55 -53.68 -0.86
CA LEU A 132 3.22 -53.55 -0.28
C LEU A 132 2.78 -52.09 -0.28
N LEU A 133 1.46 -51.90 -0.12
CA LEU A 133 0.75 -50.62 0.03
C LEU A 133 1.64 -49.53 0.66
N ALA A 134 2.13 -48.60 -0.15
CA ALA A 134 2.88 -47.45 0.33
C ALA A 134 1.89 -46.37 0.75
N GLU A 135 1.78 -46.11 2.04
CA GLU A 135 1.08 -44.93 2.54
C GLU A 135 1.89 -43.69 2.17
N LEU A 136 1.24 -42.75 1.46
CA LEU A 136 1.89 -41.51 1.05
C LEU A 136 1.78 -40.50 2.20
N GLU A 137 2.91 -40.14 2.80
CA GLU A 137 2.97 -38.97 3.66
C GLU A 137 3.05 -37.72 2.76
N ILE A 138 2.12 -36.80 2.96
CA ILE A 138 2.02 -35.58 2.16
C ILE A 138 2.36 -34.41 3.08
N ASP A 139 3.37 -33.64 2.70
CA ASP A 139 3.71 -32.38 3.37
C ASP A 139 3.05 -31.24 2.58
N GLU A 140 2.30 -30.40 3.28
CA GLU A 140 1.52 -29.29 2.74
C GLU A 140 1.99 -28.00 3.42
N ARG A 141 2.30 -26.98 2.64
CA ARG A 141 2.78 -25.69 3.15
C ARG A 141 2.13 -24.53 2.42
N GLY A 142 1.91 -23.43 3.15
CA GLY A 142 1.33 -22.21 2.60
C GLY A 142 -0.11 -22.42 2.13
N ALA A 143 -0.43 -21.87 0.96
CA ALA A 143 -1.80 -21.84 0.45
C ALA A 143 -2.26 -23.14 -0.22
N LEU A 144 -1.35 -24.07 -0.50
CA LEU A 144 -1.70 -25.36 -1.12
C LEU A 144 -1.93 -26.42 -0.05
N TYR A 145 -2.94 -27.25 -0.27
CA TYR A 145 -3.27 -28.38 0.59
C TYR A 145 -3.93 -29.50 -0.22
N VAL A 146 -4.00 -30.71 0.33
CA VAL A 146 -4.72 -31.83 -0.28
C VAL A 146 -6.19 -31.71 0.08
N ALA A 147 -7.01 -31.42 -0.92
CA ALA A 147 -8.46 -31.31 -0.75
C ALA A 147 -9.11 -32.70 -0.63
N GLU A 148 -8.57 -33.70 -1.33
CA GLU A 148 -9.11 -35.05 -1.34
C GLU A 148 -8.02 -36.11 -1.52
N LYS A 149 -8.16 -37.21 -0.77
CA LYS A 149 -7.29 -38.38 -0.84
C LYS A 149 -8.12 -39.59 -1.28
N GLY A 150 -7.55 -40.43 -2.13
CA GLY A 150 -8.18 -41.64 -2.62
C GLY A 150 -7.18 -42.74 -2.97
N GLU A 151 -7.70 -43.82 -3.55
CA GLU A 151 -6.87 -44.92 -4.04
C GLU A 151 -6.42 -44.63 -5.46
N ARG A 152 -5.12 -44.79 -5.72
CA ARG A 152 -4.58 -44.65 -7.08
C ARG A 152 -3.87 -45.93 -7.49
N ASN A 153 -4.32 -46.50 -8.60
CA ASN A 153 -3.68 -47.65 -9.23
C ASN A 153 -2.32 -47.25 -9.80
N GLY A 154 -1.31 -48.08 -9.55
CA GLY A 154 -0.01 -48.00 -10.21
C GLY A 154 -0.11 -48.22 -11.72
N ILE A 155 0.97 -47.89 -12.43
CA ILE A 155 1.14 -48.19 -13.86
C ILE A 155 1.13 -49.72 -14.03
N PRO A 156 0.56 -50.29 -15.12
CA PRO A 156 0.33 -51.73 -15.27
C PRO A 156 1.52 -52.66 -14.97
N ASP A 157 2.76 -52.19 -15.16
CA ASP A 157 3.99 -52.98 -14.91
C ASP A 157 4.45 -53.00 -13.43
N TYR A 158 3.81 -52.21 -12.56
CA TYR A 158 4.06 -52.19 -11.11
C TYR A 158 2.72 -52.13 -10.35
N PRO A 159 2.22 -53.26 -9.81
CA PRO A 159 0.92 -53.32 -9.12
C PRO A 159 1.05 -52.77 -7.69
N THR A 160 1.48 -51.52 -7.54
CA THR A 160 1.42 -50.79 -6.28
C THR A 160 0.10 -50.03 -6.23
N ILE A 161 -0.77 -50.38 -5.28
CA ILE A 161 -1.94 -49.56 -4.95
C ILE A 161 -1.48 -48.56 -3.89
N HIS A 162 -1.59 -47.27 -4.20
CA HIS A 162 -1.34 -46.20 -3.23
C HIS A 162 -2.63 -45.90 -2.48
N GLN A 163 -2.62 -46.11 -1.17
CA GLN A 163 -3.67 -45.62 -0.28
C GLN A 163 -3.37 -44.16 0.11
N ASN A 164 -4.42 -43.37 0.34
CA ASN A 164 -4.31 -41.97 0.70
C ASN A 164 -3.59 -41.09 -0.33
N ALA A 165 -3.63 -41.47 -1.62
CA ALA A 165 -3.04 -40.68 -2.68
C ALA A 165 -3.83 -39.38 -2.90
N PRO A 166 -3.18 -38.22 -3.04
CA PRO A 166 -3.86 -36.96 -3.30
C PRO A 166 -4.45 -37.01 -4.71
N ILE A 167 -5.77 -36.85 -4.79
CA ILE A 167 -6.53 -36.84 -6.04
C ILE A 167 -7.11 -35.47 -6.36
N ALA A 168 -7.14 -34.56 -5.38
CA ALA A 168 -7.45 -33.15 -5.58
C ALA A 168 -6.51 -32.25 -4.75
N ILE A 169 -6.08 -31.14 -5.37
CA ILE A 169 -5.29 -30.09 -4.73
C ILE A 169 -6.21 -28.90 -4.50
N GLY A 170 -6.26 -28.42 -3.26
CA GLY A 170 -6.94 -27.20 -2.87
C GLY A 170 -5.98 -26.01 -2.83
N PHE A 171 -6.51 -24.82 -3.10
CA PHE A 171 -5.83 -23.54 -2.90
C PHE A 171 -6.65 -22.67 -1.97
N ASP A 172 -6.06 -22.27 -0.85
CA ASP A 172 -6.67 -21.37 0.13
C ASP A 172 -5.60 -20.41 0.68
N ALA A 173 -5.64 -19.16 0.22
CA ALA A 173 -4.69 -18.13 0.60
C ALA A 173 -4.77 -17.76 2.10
N SER A 174 -5.90 -18.02 2.77
CA SER A 174 -6.06 -17.76 4.21
C SER A 174 -5.11 -18.61 5.05
N LYS A 175 -4.67 -19.76 4.54
CA LYS A 175 -3.66 -20.62 5.17
C LYS A 175 -2.27 -19.98 5.22
N SER A 176 -1.95 -19.05 4.32
CA SER A 176 -0.66 -18.33 4.32
C SER A 176 -0.70 -17.06 5.18
N ASN A 177 -1.81 -16.34 5.20
CA ASN A 177 -1.97 -15.14 6.02
C ASN A 177 -3.46 -14.88 6.33
N PRO A 178 -3.85 -14.61 7.60
CA PRO A 178 -5.25 -14.33 7.97
C PRO A 178 -5.91 -13.13 7.28
N ILE A 179 -5.15 -12.25 6.62
CA ILE A 179 -5.70 -11.15 5.83
C ILE A 179 -6.50 -11.64 4.61
N TYR A 180 -6.17 -12.84 4.10
CA TYR A 180 -6.87 -13.46 2.98
C TYR A 180 -8.16 -14.15 3.46
N GLY A 181 -9.25 -13.99 2.73
CA GLY A 181 -10.57 -14.54 3.07
C GLY A 181 -11.36 -13.73 4.11
N ALA A 182 -10.77 -12.67 4.69
CA ALA A 182 -11.44 -11.75 5.61
C ALA A 182 -12.32 -10.70 4.91
N ALA A 183 -12.30 -10.63 3.58
CA ALA A 183 -13.09 -9.70 2.78
C ALA A 183 -13.64 -10.38 1.52
N ASP A 184 -14.91 -10.13 1.20
CA ASP A 184 -15.57 -10.67 0.00
C ASP A 184 -15.09 -9.99 -1.31
N THR A 185 -14.49 -8.80 -1.20
CA THR A 185 -13.94 -8.04 -2.33
C THR A 185 -12.63 -7.38 -1.93
N VAL A 186 -11.64 -7.37 -2.82
CA VAL A 186 -10.53 -6.40 -2.76
C VAL A 186 -11.15 -5.00 -2.91
N GLN A 187 -10.81 -4.06 -2.01
CA GLN A 187 -11.31 -2.68 -1.92
C GLN A 187 -12.63 -2.41 -2.69
N PRO A 188 -13.80 -2.34 -2.02
CA PRO A 188 -15.07 -2.09 -2.70
C PRO A 188 -15.02 -0.77 -3.49
N PRO A 189 -15.92 -0.56 -4.47
CA PRO A 189 -15.94 0.65 -5.27
C PRO A 189 -15.81 1.92 -4.41
N ALA A 190 -14.72 2.67 -4.62
CA ALA A 190 -14.37 3.82 -3.81
C ALA A 190 -14.48 5.12 -4.61
N LEU A 191 -14.91 6.19 -3.96
CA LEU A 191 -14.83 7.54 -4.49
C LEU A 191 -13.51 8.18 -4.02
N THR A 192 -12.73 8.72 -4.95
CA THR A 192 -11.54 9.51 -4.63
C THR A 192 -11.90 10.97 -4.48
N MET A 193 -11.33 11.64 -3.47
CA MET A 193 -11.47 13.07 -3.24
C MET A 193 -10.14 13.80 -3.52
N ILE A 194 -10.17 15.12 -3.66
CA ILE A 194 -8.97 15.93 -3.83
C ILE A 194 -8.28 16.06 -2.46
N ALA A 195 -7.14 15.37 -2.32
CA ALA A 195 -6.19 15.64 -1.26
C ALA A 195 -5.57 17.03 -1.48
N GLN A 196 -5.71 17.90 -0.50
CA GLN A 196 -5.21 19.27 -0.58
C GLN A 196 -4.57 19.70 0.74
N ILE A 197 -3.50 20.47 0.63
CA ILE A 197 -2.64 20.96 1.70
C ILE A 197 -3.02 22.41 1.99
N LYS A 198 -3.24 22.76 3.25
CA LYS A 198 -3.40 24.16 3.67
C LYS A 198 -2.06 24.89 3.57
N TYR A 199 -2.02 26.05 2.90
CA TYR A 199 -0.79 26.83 2.73
C TYR A 199 -0.79 28.20 3.38
#